data_AF-A0A3G8GXC2-F1
#
_entry.id   AF-A0A3G8GXC2-F1
#
_cell.length_a   1.000
_cell.length_b   1.000
_cell.length_c   1.000
_cell.angle_alpha   90.00
_cell.angle_beta   90.00
_cell.angle_gamma   90.00
#
_symmetry.space_group_name_H-M   'P 1'
#
loop_
_entity.id
_entity.type
_entity.pdbx_description
1 polymer ?
#
loop_
_entity_poly.entity_id
_entity_poly.type
_entity_poly.pdbx_seq_one_letter_code
_entity_poly.pdbx_strand_id
1 'polypeptide(L)'
;MTQSWKTIAIGRHLVDVPDTATVIPQWKYNAVPITLVDDVRTDVKYDDMVNERERVLRAAKHNKFGTLFVERVQHENRAVTLISWPKPSYTYVYLFETYFRVGEQTVFYSGEVTDTRRDSALRTNNALSQCWQPSVDTAIPEGIGFVARNVVLVRDFYNRESWTLAIRLAGKPDVALRIATYARSVDRPGLRERAGGILPSLLRSFAGMHQLRNQARDVGPIVGHEILVAGTEAGKRHYAFKWESPGKAYELGDPHINVSMNVTESDYTTNEASFADDAEALEIWDRLVDSIRLRPGAVGPGE
;
A
#
# COMPACT_ATOMS: atom_id res chain seq x y z
N MET A 1 -28.45 -10.06 8.75
CA MET A 1 -28.45 -8.92 7.79
C MET A 1 -27.40 -9.24 6.76
N THR A 2 -27.71 -9.22 5.46
CA THR A 2 -26.71 -9.46 4.42
C THR A 2 -25.67 -8.34 4.46
N GLN A 3 -24.39 -8.70 4.62
CA GLN A 3 -23.30 -7.73 4.62
C GLN A 3 -23.19 -7.10 3.22
N SER A 4 -23.32 -5.77 3.14
CA SER A 4 -23.10 -4.99 1.92
C SER A 4 -21.61 -4.69 1.74
N TRP A 5 -21.17 -4.58 0.49
CA TRP A 5 -19.77 -4.45 0.09
C TRP A 5 -19.62 -3.30 -0.91
N LYS A 6 -18.50 -2.58 -0.79
CA LYS A 6 -18.10 -1.49 -1.69
C LYS A 6 -16.82 -1.87 -2.41
N THR A 7 -16.73 -1.43 -3.65
CA THR A 7 -15.50 -1.47 -4.43
C THR A 7 -14.62 -0.28 -4.08
N ILE A 8 -13.33 -0.53 -3.88
CA ILE A 8 -12.31 0.50 -3.74
C ILE A 8 -11.26 0.39 -4.85
N ALA A 9 -10.80 1.53 -5.36
CA ALA A 9 -9.66 1.60 -6.26
C ALA A 9 -8.38 1.83 -5.45
N ILE A 10 -7.36 1.00 -5.68
CA ILE A 10 -6.09 1.08 -4.95
C ILE A 10 -4.92 0.62 -5.82
N GLY A 11 -3.94 1.52 -6.02
CA GLY A 11 -2.89 1.33 -7.01
C GLY A 11 -3.50 1.11 -8.38
N ARG A 12 -3.22 -0.05 -9.01
CA ARG A 12 -3.80 -0.44 -10.30
C ARG A 12 -5.01 -1.37 -10.21
N HIS A 13 -5.49 -1.65 -8.99
CA HIS A 13 -6.45 -2.73 -8.74
C HIS A 13 -7.77 -2.19 -8.21
N LEU A 14 -8.78 -3.04 -8.30
CA LEU A 14 -10.04 -2.93 -7.59
C LEU A 14 -10.15 -4.09 -6.59
N VAL A 15 -10.68 -3.80 -5.41
CA VAL A 15 -10.97 -4.77 -4.36
C VAL A 15 -12.34 -4.44 -3.78
N ASP A 16 -13.14 -5.45 -3.49
CA ASP A 16 -14.37 -5.25 -2.73
C ASP A 16 -14.11 -5.50 -1.26
N VAL A 17 -14.63 -4.62 -0.41
CA VAL A 17 -14.53 -4.72 1.05
C VAL A 17 -15.91 -4.52 1.68
N PRO A 18 -16.18 -5.07 2.86
CA PRO A 18 -17.42 -4.75 3.56
C PRO A 18 -17.60 -3.25 3.78
N ASP A 19 -18.81 -2.75 3.62
CA ASP A 19 -19.10 -1.30 3.71
C ASP A 19 -18.76 -0.72 5.07
N THR A 20 -18.98 -1.52 6.11
CA THR A 20 -18.72 -1.20 7.52
C THR A 20 -17.25 -1.39 7.92
N ALA A 21 -16.41 -1.95 7.04
CA ALA A 21 -15.00 -2.14 7.36
C ALA A 21 -14.25 -0.80 7.33
N THR A 22 -13.33 -0.65 8.29
CA THR A 22 -12.34 0.42 8.25
C THR A 22 -11.16 -0.03 7.41
N VAL A 23 -10.80 0.77 6.40
CA VAL A 23 -9.67 0.49 5.50
C VAL A 23 -8.51 1.43 5.78
N ILE A 24 -7.29 0.86 5.82
CA ILE A 24 -6.05 1.60 6.09
C ILE A 24 -5.09 1.32 4.93
N PRO A 25 -5.17 2.10 3.85
CA PRO A 25 -4.30 1.94 2.70
C PRO A 25 -2.92 2.58 2.93
N GLN A 26 -1.92 2.02 2.28
CA GLN A 26 -0.57 2.57 2.18
C GLN A 26 -0.08 2.40 0.75
N TRP A 27 0.66 3.38 0.25
CA TRP A 27 1.14 3.40 -1.13
C TRP A 27 2.62 3.72 -1.18
N LYS A 28 3.30 3.14 -2.17
CA LYS A 28 4.66 3.52 -2.54
C LYS A 28 4.80 3.57 -4.05
N TYR A 29 5.61 4.50 -4.50
CA TYR A 29 6.01 4.66 -5.89
C TYR A 29 7.53 4.79 -5.97
N ASN A 30 8.19 4.01 -6.83
CA ASN A 30 9.65 3.84 -6.77
C ASN A 30 10.16 3.41 -5.38
N ALA A 31 9.41 2.57 -4.66
CA ALA A 31 9.66 2.18 -3.27
C ALA A 31 9.65 3.34 -2.23
N VAL A 32 9.28 4.54 -2.64
CA VAL A 32 9.15 5.72 -1.77
C VAL A 32 7.68 5.89 -1.36
N PRO A 33 7.38 6.09 -0.06
CA PRO A 33 6.02 6.30 0.41
C PRO A 33 5.32 7.48 -0.26
N ILE A 34 4.06 7.28 -0.61
CA ILE A 34 3.13 8.35 -0.97
C ILE A 34 2.25 8.60 0.25
N THR A 35 2.26 9.83 0.76
CA THR A 35 1.43 10.25 1.89
C THR A 35 0.48 11.34 1.45
N LEU A 36 -0.80 11.21 1.76
CA LEU A 36 -1.79 12.26 1.53
C LEU A 36 -1.86 13.15 2.77
N VAL A 37 -1.65 14.45 2.59
CA VAL A 37 -1.70 15.44 3.68
C VAL A 37 -3.12 15.98 3.75
N ASP A 38 -3.99 15.27 4.47
CA ASP A 38 -5.44 15.46 4.43
C ASP A 38 -5.93 16.80 5.02
N ASP A 39 -5.15 17.43 5.90
CA ASP A 39 -5.45 18.69 6.57
C ASP A 39 -5.04 19.94 5.76
N VAL A 40 -4.27 19.75 4.68
CA VAL A 40 -3.78 20.79 3.77
C VAL A 40 -4.55 20.74 2.46
N ARG A 41 -5.70 21.43 2.45
CA ARG A 41 -6.67 21.43 1.33
C ARG A 41 -6.70 22.72 0.52
N THR A 42 -6.12 23.81 1.03
CA THR A 42 -6.11 25.12 0.38
C THR A 42 -4.70 25.52 -0.01
N ASP A 43 -4.59 26.38 -1.03
CA ASP A 43 -3.27 26.84 -1.50
C ASP A 43 -2.53 27.65 -0.43
N VAL A 44 -3.26 28.43 0.38
CA VAL A 44 -2.69 29.16 1.52
C VAL A 44 -2.07 28.19 2.54
N LYS A 45 -2.83 27.17 2.97
CA LYS A 45 -2.31 26.16 3.90
C LYS A 45 -1.13 25.39 3.31
N TYR A 46 -1.15 25.14 2.00
CA TYR A 46 -0.05 24.49 1.29
C TYR A 46 1.22 25.35 1.34
N ASP A 47 1.09 26.64 0.98
CA ASP A 47 2.21 27.57 1.00
C ASP A 47 2.76 27.75 2.42
N ASP A 48 1.88 27.88 3.42
CA ASP A 48 2.25 27.96 4.84
C ASP A 48 3.00 26.72 5.31
N MET A 49 2.50 25.52 4.99
CA MET A 49 3.14 24.25 5.34
C MET A 49 4.56 24.16 4.75
N VAL A 50 4.73 24.46 3.46
CA VAL A 50 6.04 24.39 2.79
C VAL A 50 7.00 25.43 3.37
N ASN A 51 6.53 26.66 3.55
CA ASN A 51 7.36 27.76 4.07
C ASN A 51 7.75 27.55 5.53
N GLU A 52 6.84 27.04 6.36
CA GLU A 52 7.14 26.70 7.76
C GLU A 52 8.17 25.58 7.84
N ARG A 53 8.04 24.54 7.00
CA ARG A 53 9.03 23.47 6.95
C ARG A 53 10.40 23.99 6.53
N GLU A 54 10.47 24.83 5.51
CA GLU A 54 11.72 25.47 5.09
C GLU A 54 12.33 26.31 6.22
N ARG A 55 11.52 27.11 6.93
CA ARG A 55 11.97 27.93 8.07
C ARG A 55 12.58 27.07 9.17
N VAL A 56 11.93 25.95 9.52
CA VAL A 56 12.44 24.98 10.51
C VAL A 56 13.80 24.42 10.07
N LEU A 57 13.94 24.03 8.80
CA LEU A 57 15.20 23.49 8.26
C LEU A 57 16.34 24.52 8.24
N ARG A 58 16.02 25.79 7.96
CA ARG A 58 17.00 26.90 7.98
C ARG A 58 17.43 27.24 9.41
N ALA A 59 16.54 27.10 10.40
CA ALA A 59 16.86 27.35 11.80
C ALA A 59 17.67 26.20 12.44
N ALA A 60 17.47 24.97 11.99
CA ALA A 60 18.16 23.80 12.52
C ALA A 60 19.63 23.75 12.07
N LYS A 61 20.56 23.53 13.01
CA LYS A 61 22.00 23.53 12.72
C LYS A 61 22.50 22.23 12.12
N HIS A 62 23.42 22.35 11.17
CA HIS A 62 24.27 21.25 10.71
C HIS A 62 25.69 21.42 11.26
N ASN A 63 26.33 20.34 11.68
CA ASN A 63 27.65 20.38 12.33
C ASN A 63 28.76 20.93 11.42
N LYS A 64 28.59 20.82 10.09
CA LYS A 64 29.57 21.26 9.09
C LYS A 64 29.09 22.38 8.16
N PHE A 65 27.79 22.46 7.89
CA PHE A 65 27.26 23.26 6.77
C PHE A 65 26.41 24.44 7.24
N GLY A 66 26.47 24.77 8.53
CA GLY A 66 25.68 25.84 9.13
C GLY A 66 24.25 25.39 9.44
N THR A 67 23.46 25.05 8.42
CA THR A 67 22.04 24.71 8.54
C THR A 67 21.71 23.34 7.95
N LEU A 68 20.60 22.73 8.37
CA LEU A 68 20.10 21.51 7.72
C LEU A 68 19.55 21.80 6.33
N PHE A 69 18.96 22.97 6.10
CA PHE A 69 18.47 23.36 4.78
C PHE A 69 19.60 23.46 3.75
N VAL A 70 19.37 22.90 2.57
CA VAL A 70 20.28 22.96 1.42
C VAL A 70 19.67 23.82 0.32
N GLU A 71 18.47 23.49 -0.15
CA GLU A 71 17.86 24.14 -1.30
C GLU A 71 16.33 23.96 -1.34
N ARG A 72 15.64 24.92 -1.97
CA ARG A 72 14.26 24.80 -2.40
C ARG A 72 14.24 24.74 -3.93
N VAL A 73 13.66 23.68 -4.49
CA VAL A 73 13.49 23.52 -5.93
C VAL A 73 12.02 23.57 -6.29
N GLN A 74 11.66 24.49 -7.18
CA GLN A 74 10.32 24.60 -7.76
C GLN A 74 10.21 23.65 -8.95
N HIS A 75 9.09 22.93 -9.02
CA HIS A 75 8.70 22.10 -10.17
C HIS A 75 7.39 22.64 -10.77
N GLU A 76 6.94 22.01 -11.86
CA GLU A 76 5.62 22.27 -12.45
C GLU A 76 4.47 22.05 -11.45
N ASN A 77 3.29 22.56 -11.79
CA ASN A 77 2.05 22.37 -11.02
C ASN A 77 2.19 22.73 -9.52
N ARG A 78 2.93 23.81 -9.23
CA ARG A 78 3.24 24.32 -7.88
C ARG A 78 3.98 23.34 -6.97
N ALA A 79 4.48 22.22 -7.48
CA ALA A 79 5.19 21.26 -6.66
C ALA A 79 6.54 21.81 -6.20
N VAL A 80 6.94 21.48 -4.97
CA VAL A 80 8.18 21.97 -4.37
C VAL A 80 8.94 20.79 -3.77
N THR A 81 10.25 20.71 -4.03
CA THR A 81 11.16 19.87 -3.25
C THR A 81 11.98 20.75 -2.31
N LEU A 82 11.92 20.46 -1.02
CA LEU A 82 12.88 20.94 -0.04
C LEU A 82 13.99 19.90 0.10
N ILE A 83 15.24 20.32 -0.13
CA ILE A 83 16.44 19.50 0.02
C ILE A 83 17.10 19.89 1.34
N SER A 84 17.39 18.89 2.17
CA SER A 84 18.06 19.10 3.46
C SER A 84 19.02 17.98 3.81
N TRP A 85 19.85 18.19 4.83
CA TRP A 85 20.53 17.10 5.53
C TRP A 85 19.52 16.36 6.42
N PRO A 86 19.48 15.01 6.41
CA PRO A 86 18.53 14.27 7.24
C PRO A 86 18.73 14.49 8.75
N LYS A 87 19.97 14.75 9.17
CA LYS A 87 20.33 15.04 10.57
C LYS A 87 21.64 15.85 10.65
N PRO A 88 21.97 16.46 11.80
CA PRO A 88 23.11 17.39 11.93
C PRO A 88 24.50 16.87 11.58
N SER A 89 24.68 15.54 11.52
CA SER A 89 25.98 14.90 11.24
C SER A 89 26.10 14.27 9.85
N TYR A 90 25.03 14.26 9.06
CA TYR A 90 25.02 13.58 7.76
C TYR A 90 25.68 14.40 6.66
N THR A 91 26.53 13.77 5.85
CA THR A 91 27.31 14.46 4.80
C THR A 91 27.30 13.74 3.45
N TYR A 92 26.57 12.62 3.34
CA TYR A 92 26.64 11.72 2.18
C TYR A 92 25.30 11.50 1.46
N VAL A 93 24.18 11.87 2.09
CA VAL A 93 22.83 11.84 1.52
C VAL A 93 22.08 13.11 1.88
N TYR A 94 21.22 13.54 0.98
CA TYR A 94 20.19 14.54 1.23
C TYR A 94 18.86 13.86 1.53
N LEU A 95 18.02 14.49 2.34
CA LEU A 95 16.59 14.22 2.40
C LEU A 95 15.90 15.09 1.36
N PHE A 96 15.12 14.48 0.47
CA PHE A 96 14.25 15.17 -0.45
C PHE A 96 12.83 15.11 0.09
N GLU A 97 12.26 16.25 0.46
CA GLU A 97 10.87 16.37 0.88
C GLU A 97 10.09 17.06 -0.25
N THR A 98 9.35 16.27 -1.04
CA THR A 98 8.60 16.80 -2.18
C THR A 98 7.12 16.86 -1.88
N TYR A 99 6.54 18.03 -2.11
CA TYR A 99 5.14 18.33 -1.95
C TYR A 99 4.55 18.57 -3.33
N PHE A 100 3.62 17.71 -3.76
CA PHE A 100 2.84 17.91 -4.98
C PHE A 100 1.48 18.50 -4.63
N ARG A 101 1.03 19.48 -5.42
CA ARG A 101 -0.32 20.04 -5.34
C ARG A 101 -1.17 19.44 -6.47
N VAL A 102 -2.25 18.76 -6.11
CA VAL A 102 -3.09 17.99 -7.06
C VAL A 102 -4.55 18.36 -6.83
N GLY A 103 -5.02 19.39 -7.54
CA GLY A 103 -6.29 20.04 -7.19
C GLY A 103 -6.25 20.53 -5.74
N GLU A 104 -7.22 20.12 -4.94
CA GLU A 104 -7.25 20.41 -3.49
C GLU A 104 -6.41 19.45 -2.64
N GLN A 105 -5.88 18.36 -3.20
CA GLN A 105 -5.07 17.41 -2.43
C GLN A 105 -3.60 17.81 -2.43
N THR A 106 -2.95 17.67 -1.26
CA THR A 106 -1.49 17.70 -1.17
C THR A 106 -0.94 16.29 -1.00
N VAL A 107 0.04 15.94 -1.83
CA VAL A 107 0.73 14.66 -1.82
C VAL A 107 2.17 14.88 -1.37
N PHE A 108 2.59 14.18 -0.32
CA PHE A 108 3.93 14.21 0.22
C PHE A 108 4.71 12.96 -0.19
N TYR A 109 5.92 13.18 -0.70
CA TYR A 109 6.82 12.17 -1.26
C TYR A 109 8.24 12.45 -0.75
N SER A 110 8.79 11.54 0.05
CA SER A 110 10.07 11.79 0.74
C SER A 110 11.02 10.59 0.74
N GLY A 111 12.29 10.85 0.44
CA GLY A 111 13.33 9.83 0.39
C GLY A 111 14.74 10.39 0.49
N GLU A 112 15.68 9.53 0.86
CA GLU A 112 17.11 9.86 0.89
C GLU A 112 17.73 9.73 -0.51
N VAL A 113 18.51 10.74 -0.90
CA VAL A 113 19.12 10.86 -2.23
C VAL A 113 20.62 11.13 -2.07
N THR A 114 21.45 10.28 -2.66
CA THR A 114 22.90 10.52 -2.73
C THR A 114 23.20 11.68 -3.67
N ASP A 115 24.32 12.36 -3.48
CA ASP A 115 24.74 13.48 -4.33
C ASP A 115 24.78 13.10 -5.82
N THR A 116 25.31 11.92 -6.15
CA THR A 116 25.34 11.37 -7.52
C THR A 116 23.97 11.10 -8.15
N ARG A 117 22.90 11.07 -7.36
CA ARG A 117 21.52 10.84 -7.82
C ARG A 117 20.66 12.09 -7.76
N ARG A 118 21.19 13.23 -7.29
CA ARG A 118 20.48 14.49 -7.11
C ARG A 118 19.71 14.92 -8.37
N ASP A 119 20.40 15.03 -9.50
CA ASP A 119 19.77 15.50 -10.75
C ASP A 119 18.72 14.51 -11.27
N SER A 120 18.96 13.20 -11.08
CA SER A 120 18.01 12.16 -11.46
C SER A 120 16.73 12.23 -10.61
N ALA A 121 16.88 12.45 -9.30
CA ALA A 121 15.76 12.62 -8.38
C ALA A 121 14.96 13.89 -8.70
N LEU A 122 15.62 15.02 -8.98
CA LEU A 122 14.96 16.25 -9.38
C LEU A 122 14.18 16.10 -10.69
N ARG A 123 14.78 15.48 -11.72
CA ARG A 123 14.06 15.16 -12.97
C ARG A 123 12.87 14.25 -12.74
N THR A 124 13.01 13.25 -11.87
CA THR A 124 11.92 12.34 -11.51
C THR A 124 10.79 13.11 -10.83
N ASN A 125 11.09 13.95 -9.83
CA ASN A 125 10.08 14.74 -9.13
C ASN A 125 9.38 15.74 -10.06
N ASN A 126 10.12 16.38 -10.96
CA ASN A 126 9.52 17.26 -11.98
C ASN A 126 8.55 16.48 -12.88
N ALA A 127 8.96 15.31 -13.39
CA ALA A 127 8.07 14.46 -14.19
C ALA A 127 6.83 14.01 -13.39
N LEU A 128 6.99 13.62 -12.13
CA LEU A 128 5.87 13.24 -11.27
C LEU A 128 4.88 14.38 -11.06
N SER A 129 5.36 15.62 -10.89
CA SER A 129 4.50 16.79 -10.70
C SER A 129 3.53 17.02 -11.87
N GLN A 130 3.91 16.59 -13.08
CA GLN A 130 3.09 16.70 -14.29
C GLN A 130 2.11 15.54 -14.48
N CYS A 131 2.33 14.40 -13.81
CA CYS A 131 1.54 13.18 -14.01
C CYS A 131 0.47 12.96 -12.94
N TRP A 132 0.49 13.71 -11.84
CA TRP A 132 -0.57 13.64 -10.85
C TRP A 132 -1.84 14.33 -11.32
N GLN A 133 -2.98 13.64 -11.19
CA GLN A 133 -4.29 14.18 -11.52
C GLN A 133 -5.28 13.95 -10.36
N PRO A 134 -6.23 14.88 -10.13
CA PRO A 134 -7.33 14.64 -9.22
C PRO A 134 -8.16 13.42 -9.67
N SER A 135 -8.70 12.70 -8.70
CA SER A 135 -9.64 11.60 -8.91
C SER A 135 -10.83 11.79 -7.97
N VAL A 136 -12.03 11.47 -8.44
CA VAL A 136 -13.24 11.51 -7.62
C VAL A 136 -13.26 10.28 -6.74
N ASP A 137 -13.18 10.47 -5.41
CA ASP A 137 -12.99 9.39 -4.43
C ASP A 137 -14.08 8.29 -4.48
N THR A 138 -15.29 8.66 -4.93
CA THR A 138 -16.43 7.74 -5.02
C THR A 138 -16.59 7.07 -6.39
N ALA A 139 -15.86 7.53 -7.41
CA ALA A 139 -15.90 6.93 -8.74
C ALA A 139 -14.67 6.04 -8.94
N ILE A 140 -14.83 4.93 -9.64
CA ILE A 140 -13.67 4.15 -10.11
C ILE A 140 -12.99 4.99 -11.19
N PRO A 141 -11.76 5.50 -11.00
CA PRO A 141 -11.11 6.25 -12.05
C PRO A 141 -10.92 5.38 -13.30
N GLU A 142 -11.01 5.99 -14.47
CA GLU A 142 -10.75 5.33 -15.75
C GLU A 142 -9.29 5.55 -16.18
N GLY A 143 -8.82 4.74 -17.14
CA GLY A 143 -7.53 4.95 -17.79
C GLY A 143 -6.29 4.64 -16.94
N ILE A 144 -5.13 4.93 -17.53
CA ILE A 144 -3.81 4.53 -17.04
C ILE A 144 -3.52 5.16 -15.67
N GLY A 145 -2.93 4.38 -14.77
CA GLY A 145 -2.22 4.95 -13.63
C GLY A 145 -2.41 4.23 -12.31
N PHE A 146 -1.69 4.75 -11.33
CA PHE A 146 -1.64 4.26 -9.95
C PHE A 146 -2.47 5.16 -9.04
N VAL A 147 -3.55 4.63 -8.50
CA VAL A 147 -4.54 5.34 -7.67
C VAL A 147 -4.12 5.36 -6.20
N ALA A 148 -4.16 6.54 -5.60
CA ALA A 148 -4.04 6.75 -4.17
C ALA A 148 -5.21 7.64 -3.70
N ARG A 149 -6.33 7.01 -3.32
CA ARG A 149 -7.58 7.69 -2.93
C ARG A 149 -8.05 8.64 -4.04
N ASN A 150 -8.13 9.94 -3.75
CA ASN A 150 -8.63 11.00 -4.60
C ASN A 150 -7.56 11.58 -5.55
N VAL A 151 -6.46 10.87 -5.77
CA VAL A 151 -5.46 11.21 -6.78
C VAL A 151 -5.03 9.98 -7.57
N VAL A 152 -4.66 10.20 -8.84
CA VAL A 152 -4.09 9.19 -9.72
C VAL A 152 -2.77 9.69 -10.28
N LEU A 153 -1.75 8.82 -10.26
CA LEU A 153 -0.49 9.05 -10.96
C LEU A 153 -0.58 8.41 -12.34
N VAL A 154 -0.79 9.22 -13.37
CA VAL A 154 -1.00 8.77 -14.75
C VAL A 154 0.32 8.44 -15.40
N ARG A 155 0.84 7.24 -15.10
CA ARG A 155 2.06 6.66 -15.69
C ARG A 155 1.95 5.13 -15.75
N ASP A 156 2.62 4.53 -16.72
CA ASP A 156 2.63 3.08 -16.99
C ASP A 156 4.03 2.47 -17.14
N PHE A 157 5.09 3.27 -17.23
CA PHE A 157 6.46 2.73 -17.17
C PHE A 157 6.69 1.97 -15.85
N TYR A 158 7.40 0.86 -15.96
CA TYR A 158 7.72 0.02 -14.82
C TYR A 158 8.43 0.82 -13.73
N ASN A 159 7.99 0.63 -12.50
CA ASN A 159 8.58 1.17 -11.30
C ASN A 159 8.35 0.22 -10.13
N ARG A 160 9.08 0.39 -9.02
CA ARG A 160 8.86 -0.39 -7.79
C ARG A 160 7.65 0.14 -7.01
N GLU A 161 6.47 0.14 -7.64
CA GLU A 161 5.21 0.49 -6.99
C GLU A 161 4.72 -0.65 -6.10
N SER A 162 4.07 -0.26 -5.00
CA SER A 162 3.41 -1.21 -4.12
C SER A 162 2.27 -0.51 -3.39
N TRP A 163 1.26 -1.27 -3.02
CA TRP A 163 0.24 -0.81 -2.10
C TRP A 163 -0.09 -1.91 -1.10
N THR A 164 -0.54 -1.50 0.08
CA THR A 164 -1.04 -2.43 1.08
C THR A 164 -2.32 -1.89 1.67
N LEU A 165 -3.28 -2.77 1.91
CA LEU A 165 -4.58 -2.46 2.45
C LEU A 165 -4.78 -3.31 3.69
N ALA A 166 -4.77 -2.69 4.86
CA ALA A 166 -5.27 -3.35 6.07
C ALA A 166 -6.78 -3.10 6.17
N ILE A 167 -7.54 -4.15 6.46
CA ILE A 167 -8.99 -4.14 6.55
C ILE A 167 -9.35 -4.56 7.97
N ARG A 168 -10.07 -3.70 8.69
CA ARG A 168 -10.60 -4.00 10.03
C ARG A 168 -12.11 -4.20 9.92
N LEU A 169 -12.58 -5.39 10.28
CA LEU A 169 -13.99 -5.72 10.23
C LEU A 169 -14.72 -5.12 11.45
N ALA A 170 -15.90 -4.56 11.22
CA ALA A 170 -16.75 -4.05 12.30
C ALA A 170 -17.13 -5.19 13.25
N GLY A 171 -16.96 -4.96 14.56
CA GLY A 171 -17.29 -5.95 15.60
C GLY A 171 -16.32 -7.13 15.72
N LYS A 172 -15.25 -7.19 14.91
CA LYS A 172 -14.25 -8.28 14.94
C LYS A 172 -12.82 -7.73 15.08
N PRO A 173 -12.48 -7.12 16.24
CA PRO A 173 -11.23 -6.35 16.42
C PRO A 173 -9.95 -7.19 16.39
N ASP A 174 -10.06 -8.50 16.55
CA ASP A 174 -9.00 -9.51 16.54
C ASP A 174 -8.77 -10.17 15.18
N VAL A 175 -9.58 -9.80 14.16
CA VAL A 175 -9.40 -10.24 12.78
C VAL A 175 -8.51 -9.23 12.05
N ALA A 176 -7.32 -9.68 11.67
CA ALA A 176 -6.39 -8.92 10.84
C ALA A 176 -6.46 -9.40 9.39
N LEU A 177 -7.15 -8.63 8.54
CA LEU A 177 -7.18 -8.82 7.09
C LEU A 177 -6.21 -7.86 6.39
N ARG A 178 -5.40 -8.38 5.48
CA ARG A 178 -4.44 -7.58 4.71
C ARG A 178 -4.32 -8.05 3.27
N ILE A 179 -4.24 -7.09 2.35
CA ILE A 179 -3.81 -7.30 0.98
C ILE A 179 -2.54 -6.48 0.75
N ALA A 180 -1.55 -7.05 0.05
CA ALA A 180 -0.32 -6.37 -0.29
C ALA A 180 0.10 -6.71 -1.72
N THR A 181 0.44 -5.69 -2.50
CA THR A 181 0.92 -5.84 -3.88
C THR A 181 2.29 -5.25 -4.06
N TYR A 182 3.09 -5.86 -4.92
CA TYR A 182 4.44 -5.43 -5.21
C TYR A 182 4.75 -5.65 -6.68
N ALA A 183 5.03 -4.56 -7.41
CA ALA A 183 5.75 -4.66 -8.67
C ALA A 183 7.17 -5.16 -8.39
N ARG A 184 7.61 -6.18 -9.11
CA ARG A 184 8.92 -6.84 -8.91
C ARG A 184 9.74 -6.79 -10.18
N SER A 185 11.05 -6.72 -10.01
CA SER A 185 12.01 -6.75 -11.11
C SER A 185 12.63 -8.14 -11.31
N VAL A 186 12.11 -9.14 -10.60
CA VAL A 186 12.63 -10.50 -10.58
C VAL A 186 11.47 -11.44 -10.29
N ASP A 187 11.37 -12.52 -11.05
CA ASP A 187 10.42 -13.60 -10.79
C ASP A 187 10.75 -14.29 -9.47
N ARG A 188 9.71 -14.77 -8.80
CA ARG A 188 9.85 -15.49 -7.53
C ARG A 188 9.02 -16.77 -7.61
N PRO A 189 9.49 -17.87 -7.00
CA PRO A 189 8.72 -19.10 -6.94
C PRO A 189 7.38 -18.83 -6.25
N GLY A 190 6.30 -19.43 -6.74
CA GLY A 190 4.96 -19.26 -6.19
C GLY A 190 4.79 -19.85 -4.79
N LEU A 191 3.66 -19.57 -4.14
CA LEU A 191 3.36 -20.06 -2.80
C LEU A 191 3.48 -21.58 -2.68
N ARG A 192 3.02 -22.33 -3.68
CA ARG A 192 3.09 -23.80 -3.73
C ARG A 192 4.53 -24.33 -3.72
N GLU A 193 5.40 -23.74 -4.53
CA GLU A 193 6.82 -24.12 -4.57
C GLU A 193 7.52 -23.80 -3.25
N ARG A 194 7.06 -22.77 -2.54
CA ARG A 194 7.53 -22.43 -1.19
C ARG A 194 6.76 -23.14 -0.07
N ALA A 195 5.71 -23.90 -0.38
CA ALA A 195 4.79 -24.45 0.63
C ALA A 195 5.48 -25.42 1.59
N GLY A 196 6.59 -26.05 1.16
CA GLY A 196 7.44 -26.88 2.01
C GLY A 196 7.96 -26.19 3.28
N GLY A 197 8.00 -24.85 3.31
CA GLY A 197 8.31 -24.07 4.54
C GLY A 197 7.10 -23.37 5.16
N ILE A 198 6.12 -22.95 4.34
CA ILE A 198 5.02 -22.10 4.80
C ILE A 198 3.92 -22.90 5.53
N LEU A 199 3.47 -24.02 4.99
CA LEU A 199 2.42 -24.82 5.63
C LEU A 199 2.85 -25.33 7.02
N PRO A 200 4.05 -25.91 7.21
CA PRO A 200 4.50 -26.29 8.54
C PRO A 200 4.62 -25.10 9.51
N SER A 201 4.97 -23.91 9.02
CA SER A 201 5.01 -22.70 9.85
C SER A 201 3.62 -22.28 10.31
N LEU A 202 2.63 -22.32 9.42
CA LEU A 202 1.24 -21.97 9.74
C LEU A 202 0.62 -22.99 10.71
N LEU A 203 0.87 -24.28 10.50
CA LEU A 203 0.42 -25.35 11.41
C LEU A 203 1.05 -25.28 12.81
N ARG A 204 2.19 -24.57 12.97
CA ARG A 204 2.84 -24.34 14.26
C ARG A 204 2.51 -22.98 14.88
N SER A 205 1.64 -22.18 14.26
CA SER A 205 1.34 -20.82 14.75
C SER A 205 0.53 -20.83 16.06
N PHE A 206 -0.30 -21.85 16.27
CA PHE A 206 -1.07 -22.09 17.50
C PHE A 206 -1.20 -23.59 17.74
N ALA A 207 -1.52 -23.99 18.98
CA ALA A 207 -1.82 -25.38 19.28
C ALA A 207 -3.12 -25.83 18.59
N GLY A 208 -3.16 -27.07 18.09
CA GLY A 208 -4.36 -27.65 17.48
C GLY A 208 -4.70 -27.13 16.07
N MET A 209 -3.81 -26.39 15.42
CA MET A 209 -3.97 -25.97 14.03
C MET A 209 -3.97 -27.17 13.08
N HIS A 210 -4.93 -27.20 12.17
CA HIS A 210 -5.06 -28.18 11.09
C HIS A 210 -5.41 -27.48 9.78
N GLN A 211 -5.17 -28.18 8.66
CA GLN A 211 -5.42 -27.64 7.33
C GLN A 211 -6.93 -27.66 7.02
N LEU A 212 -7.45 -26.51 6.55
CA LEU A 212 -8.77 -26.40 5.96
C LEU A 212 -8.70 -26.54 4.42
N ARG A 213 -7.81 -25.79 3.76
CA ARG A 213 -7.59 -25.84 2.30
C ARG A 213 -6.12 -25.66 1.96
N ASN A 214 -5.66 -26.31 0.91
CA ASN A 214 -4.32 -26.14 0.33
C ASN A 214 -4.37 -26.54 -1.15
N GLN A 215 -4.58 -25.56 -2.02
CA GLN A 215 -4.90 -25.81 -3.43
C GLN A 215 -4.57 -24.61 -4.31
N ALA A 216 -4.48 -24.86 -5.61
CA ALA A 216 -4.50 -23.79 -6.60
C ALA A 216 -5.83 -23.05 -6.51
N ARG A 217 -5.78 -21.73 -6.62
CA ARG A 217 -6.95 -20.87 -6.56
C ARG A 217 -6.71 -19.65 -7.43
N ASP A 218 -7.19 -19.72 -8.66
CA ASP A 218 -7.10 -18.62 -9.59
C ASP A 218 -8.28 -17.65 -9.37
N VAL A 219 -8.03 -16.36 -9.53
CA VAL A 219 -9.04 -15.30 -9.41
C VAL A 219 -9.12 -14.56 -10.74
N GLY A 220 -10.13 -14.87 -11.55
CA GLY A 220 -10.20 -14.40 -12.93
C GLY A 220 -8.92 -14.78 -13.69
N PRO A 221 -8.17 -13.83 -14.28
CA PRO A 221 -6.91 -14.12 -14.97
C PRO A 221 -5.70 -14.27 -14.02
N ILE A 222 -5.86 -14.03 -12.72
CA ILE A 222 -4.76 -14.01 -11.76
C ILE A 222 -4.52 -15.42 -11.25
N VAL A 223 -3.39 -16.02 -11.63
CA VAL A 223 -2.99 -17.36 -11.17
C VAL A 223 -2.54 -17.29 -9.73
N GLY A 224 -3.06 -18.17 -8.87
CA GLY A 224 -2.84 -18.12 -7.43
C GLY A 224 -2.87 -19.47 -6.73
N HIS A 225 -2.43 -19.47 -5.48
CA HIS A 225 -2.51 -20.64 -4.60
C HIS A 225 -2.94 -20.19 -3.22
N GLU A 226 -3.71 -21.03 -2.52
CA GLU A 226 -4.14 -20.78 -1.15
C GLU A 226 -3.66 -21.86 -0.16
N ILE A 227 -3.41 -21.43 1.07
CA ILE A 227 -3.19 -22.29 2.23
C ILE A 227 -3.99 -21.68 3.39
N LEU A 228 -4.96 -22.44 3.89
CA LEU A 228 -5.85 -22.04 4.97
C LEU A 228 -5.73 -23.05 6.10
N VAL A 229 -5.43 -22.57 7.30
CA VAL A 229 -5.38 -23.41 8.51
C VAL A 229 -6.24 -22.78 9.61
N ALA A 230 -6.80 -23.61 10.47
CA ALA A 230 -7.56 -23.19 11.64
C ALA A 230 -7.31 -24.14 12.82
N GLY A 231 -7.56 -23.67 14.03
CA GLY A 231 -7.33 -24.43 15.25
C GLY A 231 -8.06 -23.81 16.43
N THR A 232 -8.16 -24.55 17.53
CA THR A 232 -8.78 -24.05 18.75
C THR A 232 -7.76 -24.16 19.89
N GLU A 233 -7.44 -23.02 20.50
CA GLU A 233 -6.52 -22.92 21.63
C GLU A 233 -7.19 -22.08 22.72
N ALA A 234 -7.12 -22.53 23.98
CA ALA A 234 -7.77 -21.88 25.13
C ALA A 234 -9.26 -21.50 24.92
N GLY A 235 -10.00 -22.30 24.16
CA GLY A 235 -11.43 -22.07 23.86
C GLY A 235 -11.69 -21.10 22.71
N LYS A 236 -10.66 -20.48 22.14
CA LYS A 236 -10.78 -19.54 21.02
C LYS A 236 -10.44 -20.20 19.68
N ARG A 237 -11.21 -19.87 18.65
CA ARG A 237 -10.95 -20.30 17.26
C ARG A 237 -9.95 -19.36 16.59
N HIS A 238 -8.84 -19.91 16.12
CA HIS A 238 -7.78 -19.22 15.39
C HIS A 238 -7.81 -19.58 13.91
N TYR A 239 -7.43 -18.61 13.08
CA TYR A 239 -7.32 -18.76 11.63
C TYR A 239 -5.99 -18.16 11.17
N ALA A 240 -5.33 -18.83 10.23
CA ALA A 240 -4.21 -18.26 9.48
C ALA A 240 -4.38 -18.62 8.01
N PHE A 241 -4.98 -17.69 7.27
CA PHE A 241 -5.30 -17.85 5.86
C PHE A 241 -4.32 -17.07 5.01
N LYS A 242 -3.91 -17.68 3.91
CA LYS A 242 -3.02 -17.08 2.94
C LYS A 242 -3.43 -17.43 1.53
N TRP A 243 -3.51 -16.43 0.67
CA TRP A 243 -3.55 -16.57 -0.77
C TRP A 243 -2.44 -15.73 -1.38
N GLU A 244 -1.85 -16.21 -2.46
CA GLU A 244 -0.76 -15.50 -3.11
C GLU A 244 -0.76 -15.76 -4.62
N SER A 245 -0.55 -14.69 -5.37
CA SER A 245 -0.12 -14.74 -6.75
C SER A 245 1.35 -14.28 -6.85
N PRO A 246 2.24 -15.06 -7.50
CA PRO A 246 3.65 -14.70 -7.62
C PRO A 246 3.88 -13.43 -8.45
N GLY A 247 2.97 -13.12 -9.37
CA GLY A 247 3.14 -12.09 -10.39
C GLY A 247 4.25 -12.40 -11.41
N LYS A 248 4.55 -11.43 -12.26
CA LYS A 248 5.64 -11.47 -13.25
C LYS A 248 6.60 -10.30 -13.08
N ALA A 249 7.87 -10.55 -13.38
CA ALA A 249 8.88 -9.51 -13.38
C ALA A 249 8.56 -8.43 -14.41
N TYR A 250 8.74 -7.17 -14.02
CA TYR A 250 8.57 -5.97 -14.84
C TYR A 250 7.15 -5.71 -15.37
N GLU A 251 6.14 -6.47 -14.91
CA GLU A 251 4.75 -6.27 -15.30
C GLU A 251 3.94 -5.55 -14.21
N LEU A 252 3.41 -4.38 -14.53
CA LEU A 252 2.53 -3.63 -13.62
C LEU A 252 1.11 -4.19 -13.55
N GLY A 253 0.68 -4.91 -14.59
CA GLY A 253 -0.64 -5.54 -14.68
C GLY A 253 -0.72 -6.90 -13.99
N ASP A 254 0.43 -7.52 -13.71
CA ASP A 254 0.55 -8.83 -13.07
C ASP A 254 1.58 -8.77 -11.91
N PRO A 255 1.34 -7.92 -10.89
CA PRO A 255 2.28 -7.80 -9.76
C PRO A 255 2.16 -9.01 -8.84
N HIS A 256 3.14 -9.17 -7.95
CA HIS A 256 2.98 -10.10 -6.84
C HIS A 256 1.86 -9.61 -5.91
N ILE A 257 0.88 -10.46 -5.60
CA ILE A 257 -0.22 -10.16 -4.68
C ILE A 257 -0.20 -11.15 -3.52
N ASN A 258 -0.28 -10.65 -2.30
CA ASN A 258 -0.48 -11.47 -1.11
C ASN A 258 -1.72 -11.01 -0.35
N VAL A 259 -2.58 -11.98 0.00
CA VAL A 259 -3.74 -11.78 0.87
C VAL A 259 -3.55 -12.63 2.11
N SER A 260 -3.85 -12.07 3.28
CA SER A 260 -3.84 -12.82 4.54
C SER A 260 -4.98 -12.43 5.45
N MET A 261 -5.47 -13.43 6.19
CA MET A 261 -6.37 -13.26 7.32
C MET A 261 -5.76 -13.98 8.51
N ASN A 262 -5.61 -13.28 9.63
CA ASN A 262 -5.19 -13.91 10.88
C ASN A 262 -6.17 -13.56 11.98
N VAL A 263 -6.49 -14.54 12.82
CA VAL A 263 -7.22 -14.33 14.07
C VAL A 263 -6.31 -14.71 15.22
N THR A 264 -5.93 -13.70 16.00
CA THR A 264 -5.08 -13.86 17.19
C THR A 264 -5.93 -13.84 18.45
N GLU A 265 -5.30 -13.97 19.61
CA GLU A 265 -5.96 -13.63 20.88
C GLU A 265 -6.56 -12.22 20.83
N SER A 266 -7.67 -12.02 21.53
CA SER A 266 -8.30 -10.71 21.60
C SER A 266 -7.86 -10.04 22.88
N ASP A 267 -7.43 -8.79 22.79
CA ASP A 267 -7.25 -7.94 23.96
C ASP A 267 -8.60 -7.56 24.62
N TYR A 268 -9.73 -7.88 23.97
CA TYR A 268 -11.07 -7.57 24.43
C TYR A 268 -11.76 -8.82 24.99
N THR A 269 -12.06 -8.79 26.28
CA THR A 269 -12.76 -9.88 26.99
C THR A 269 -14.17 -10.14 26.47
N THR A 270 -14.78 -9.16 25.78
CA THR A 270 -16.13 -9.26 25.21
C THR A 270 -16.18 -9.94 23.84
N ASN A 271 -15.05 -10.37 23.29
CA ASN A 271 -14.96 -10.95 21.96
C ASN A 271 -14.46 -12.40 22.03
N GLU A 272 -15.29 -13.26 22.63
CA GLU A 272 -15.00 -14.68 22.84
C GLU A 272 -14.82 -15.45 21.53
N ALA A 273 -15.56 -15.08 20.47
CA ALA A 273 -15.45 -15.68 19.14
C ALA A 273 -15.47 -14.61 18.03
N SER A 274 -14.47 -14.65 17.16
CA SER A 274 -14.34 -13.69 16.04
C SER A 274 -15.31 -14.00 14.90
N PHE A 275 -15.67 -15.27 14.74
CA PHE A 275 -16.64 -15.78 13.77
C PHE A 275 -17.56 -16.80 14.45
N ALA A 276 -18.77 -16.96 13.93
CA ALA A 276 -19.73 -17.95 14.39
C ALA A 276 -19.21 -19.38 14.15
N ASP A 277 -18.60 -19.60 12.99
CA ASP A 277 -18.00 -20.87 12.59
C ASP A 277 -16.96 -20.67 11.46
N ASP A 278 -16.36 -21.78 11.02
CA ASP A 278 -15.42 -21.78 9.88
C ASP A 278 -16.10 -21.33 8.57
N ALA A 279 -17.41 -21.52 8.41
CA ALA A 279 -18.12 -21.14 7.19
C ALA A 279 -18.24 -19.62 7.05
N GLU A 280 -18.53 -18.89 8.13
CA GLU A 280 -18.53 -17.41 8.13
C GLU A 280 -17.12 -16.86 7.79
N ALA A 281 -16.08 -17.45 8.39
CA ALA A 281 -14.69 -17.05 8.12
C ALA A 281 -14.30 -17.29 6.64
N LEU A 282 -14.70 -18.44 6.09
CA LEU A 282 -14.47 -18.80 4.70
C LEU A 282 -15.29 -17.94 3.74
N GLU A 283 -16.54 -17.57 4.06
CA GLU A 283 -17.36 -16.70 3.22
C GLU A 283 -16.73 -15.31 3.05
N ILE A 284 -16.27 -14.70 4.15
CA ILE A 284 -15.60 -13.38 4.12
C ILE A 284 -14.28 -13.47 3.36
N TRP A 285 -13.50 -14.53 3.62
CA TRP A 285 -12.26 -14.79 2.90
C TRP A 285 -12.49 -14.94 1.40
N ASP A 286 -13.45 -15.78 1.02
CA ASP A 286 -13.71 -16.13 -0.37
C ASP A 286 -14.17 -14.91 -1.15
N ARG A 287 -15.13 -14.15 -0.61
CA ARG A 287 -15.63 -12.93 -1.23
C ARG A 287 -14.57 -11.84 -1.38
N LEU A 288 -13.66 -11.71 -0.41
CA LEU A 288 -12.55 -10.75 -0.51
C LEU A 288 -11.57 -11.14 -1.62
N VAL A 289 -11.10 -12.40 -1.61
CA VAL A 289 -10.12 -12.91 -2.58
C VAL A 289 -10.68 -12.85 -4.00
N ASP A 290 -11.90 -13.32 -4.20
CA ASP A 290 -12.53 -13.38 -5.52
C ASP A 290 -12.83 -11.99 -6.11
N SER A 291 -12.84 -10.94 -5.28
CA SER A 291 -13.06 -9.56 -5.72
C SER A 291 -11.82 -8.88 -6.30
N ILE A 292 -10.63 -9.47 -6.19
CA ILE A 292 -9.39 -8.81 -6.61
C ILE A 292 -9.32 -8.83 -8.14
N ARG A 293 -9.28 -7.64 -8.76
CA ARG A 293 -9.09 -7.51 -10.21
C ARG A 293 -8.28 -6.29 -10.58
N LEU A 294 -7.65 -6.33 -11.76
CA LEU A 294 -7.04 -5.15 -12.36
C LEU A 294 -8.15 -4.13 -12.66
N ARG A 295 -7.89 -2.85 -12.36
CA ARG A 295 -8.79 -1.76 -12.76
C ARG A 295 -8.76 -1.65 -14.29
N PRO A 296 -9.91 -1.58 -14.97
CA PRO A 296 -9.95 -1.45 -16.43
C PRO A 296 -9.09 -0.28 -16.93
N GLY A 297 -8.19 -0.55 -17.87
CA GLY A 297 -7.28 0.46 -18.44
C GLY A 297 -6.17 0.95 -17.53
N ALA A 298 -5.95 0.36 -16.35
CA ALA A 298 -4.96 0.84 -15.39
C ALA A 298 -3.50 0.72 -15.86
N VAL A 299 -3.24 -0.14 -16.84
CA VAL A 299 -1.97 -0.26 -17.55
C VAL A 299 -2.20 0.10 -19.03
N GLY A 300 -1.19 0.68 -19.68
CA GLY A 300 -1.26 0.94 -21.12
C GLY A 300 -1.43 -0.35 -21.92
N PRO A 301 -1.85 -0.27 -23.20
CA PRO A 301 -1.76 -1.41 -24.09
C PRO A 301 -0.31 -1.90 -24.07
N GLY A 302 -0.10 -3.17 -23.71
CA GLY A 302 1.24 -3.76 -23.69
C GLY A 302 1.88 -3.57 -25.07
N GLU A 303 3.15 -3.15 -25.09
CA GLU A 303 3.97 -3.23 -26.30
C GLU A 303 4.17 -4.68 -26.74
#